data_AF-A0A9X6X7T2-F1
#
_entry.id   AF-A0A9X6X7T2-F1
#
_cell.length_a   1.000
_cell.length_b   1.000
_cell.length_c   1.000
_cell.angle_alpha   90.00
_cell.angle_beta   90.00
_cell.angle_gamma   90.00
#
_symmetry.space_group_name_H-M   'P 1'
#
loop_
_entity.id
_entity.type
_entity.pdbx_description
1 polymer ?
#
loop_
_entity_poly.entity_id
_entity_poly.type
_entity_poly.pdbx_seq_one_letter_code
_entity_poly.pdbx_strand_id
1 'polypeptide(L)' 'MDDKLMEMPFPELISKLAVAPLFIVVVIMAILNVILNRKDKGCFNFLSIIGSWVYICIYLLSLYFYFFGE' A
#
# COMPACT_ATOMS: atom_id res chain seq x y z
N MET A 1 -25.51 -18.69 3.99
CA MET A 1 -25.49 -17.85 2.77
C MET A 1 -24.04 -17.43 2.60
N ASP A 2 -23.16 -18.39 2.32
CA ASP A 2 -21.72 -18.28 2.61
C ASP A 2 -20.84 -18.82 1.47
N ASP A 3 -21.38 -18.89 0.25
CA ASP A 3 -20.68 -19.46 -0.91
C ASP A 3 -20.26 -18.42 -1.97
N LYS A 4 -20.53 -17.12 -1.74
CA LYS A 4 -20.16 -16.02 -2.67
C LYS A 4 -18.93 -15.22 -2.26
N LEU A 5 -18.23 -15.64 -1.21
CA LEU A 5 -17.03 -14.96 -0.71
C LEU A 5 -15.73 -15.45 -1.35
N MET A 6 -15.77 -16.51 -2.18
CA MET A 6 -14.56 -17.25 -2.53
C MET A 6 -13.89 -16.85 -3.86
N GLU A 7 -14.50 -16.00 -4.69
CA GLU A 7 -13.89 -15.63 -5.99
C GLU A 7 -14.02 -14.13 -6.30
N MET A 8 -13.61 -13.26 -5.38
CA MET A 8 -13.32 -11.89 -5.81
C MET A 8 -12.04 -11.94 -6.66
N PRO A 9 -12.09 -11.57 -7.95
CA PRO A 9 -10.89 -11.54 -8.77
C PRO A 9 -9.85 -10.63 -8.11
N PHE A 10 -8.61 -11.12 -8.05
CA PHE A 10 -7.45 -10.42 -7.46
C PHE A 10 -7.37 -8.91 -7.78
N PRO A 11 -7.63 -8.45 -9.03
CA PRO A 11 -7.64 -7.01 -9.34
C PRO A 11 -8.72 -6.22 -8.60
N GLU A 12 -9.89 -6.79 -8.36
CA GLU A 12 -11.00 -6.13 -7.66
C GLU A 12 -10.72 -6.01 -6.15
N LEU A 13 -10.05 -7.02 -5.57
CA LEU A 13 -9.58 -7.00 -4.18
C LEU A 13 -8.55 -5.88 -3.95
N ILE A 14 -7.60 -5.74 -4.88
CA ILE A 14 -6.56 -4.71 -4.84
C ILE A 14 -7.12 -3.32 -5.11
N SER A 15 -8.08 -3.19 -6.03
CA SER A 15 -8.78 -1.94 -6.32
C SER A 15 -9.50 -1.39 -5.08
N LYS A 16 -10.19 -2.24 -4.31
CA LYS A 16 -10.81 -1.84 -3.03
C LYS A 16 -9.81 -1.37 -1.99
N LEU A 17 -8.58 -1.87 -2.04
CA LEU A 17 -7.51 -1.46 -1.14
C LEU A 17 -7.10 0.01 -1.37
N ALA A 18 -7.16 0.50 -2.61
CA ALA A 18 -6.81 1.89 -2.96
C ALA A 18 -7.72 2.92 -2.27
N VAL A 19 -8.99 2.57 -2.06
CA VAL A 19 -10.01 3.43 -1.45
C VAL A 19 -10.14 3.21 0.07
N ALA A 20 -9.43 2.20 0.61
CA ALA A 20 -9.50 1.89 2.03
C ALA A 20 -8.83 3.02 2.84
N PRO A 21 -9.56 3.67 3.77
CA PRO A 21 -9.03 4.83 4.52
C PRO A 21 -7.81 4.46 5.36
N LEU A 22 -7.80 3.24 5.91
CA LEU A 22 -6.68 2.69 6.66
C LEU A 22 -5.41 2.57 5.79
N PHE A 23 -5.56 2.14 4.54
CA PHE A 23 -4.44 1.96 3.63
C PHE A 23 -3.83 3.31 3.22
N ILE A 24 -4.67 4.30 2.95
CA ILE A 24 -4.23 5.69 2.67
C ILE A 24 -3.44 6.26 3.86
N VAL A 25 -3.91 6.07 5.09
CA VAL A 25 -3.20 6.53 6.30
C VAL A 25 -1.85 5.83 6.44
N VAL A 26 -1.78 4.52 6.19
CA VAL A 26 -0.51 3.76 6.21
C VAL A 26 0.48 4.29 5.17
N VAL A 27 0.02 4.63 3.96
CA VAL A 27 0.87 5.20 2.91
C VAL A 27 1.39 6.59 3.30
N ILE A 28 0.54 7.44 3.87
CA ILE A 28 0.96 8.75 4.38
C ILE A 28 2.02 8.60 5.49
N MET A 29 1.79 7.67 6.43
CA MET A 29 2.76 7.36 7.49
C MET A 29 4.07 6.80 6.92
N ALA A 30 4.02 5.96 5.89
CA ALA A 30 5.20 5.44 5.19
C ALA A 30 6.00 6.56 4.52
N ILE A 31 5.34 7.50 3.85
CA ILE A 31 6.00 8.67 3.24
C ILE A 31 6.64 9.54 4.32
N LEU A 32 5.90 9.83 5.40
CA LEU A 32 6.42 10.63 6.52
C LEU A 32 7.62 9.95 7.17
N ASN A 33 7.55 8.63 7.34
CA ASN A 33 8.63 7.81 7.87
C ASN A 33 9.89 7.93 7.00
N VAL A 34 9.78 7.80 5.67
CA VAL A 34 10.91 7.98 4.75
C VAL A 34 11.52 9.39 4.85
N ILE A 35 10.70 10.43 4.98
CA ILE A 35 11.16 11.83 5.05
C ILE A 35 11.88 12.11 6.37
N LEU A 36 11.27 11.75 7.50
CA LEU A 36 11.83 11.99 8.83
C LEU A 36 13.13 11.22 9.03
N ASN A 37 13.14 9.98 8.58
CA ASN A 37 14.26 9.08 8.78
C ASN A 37 15.33 9.15 7.69
N ARG A 38 15.19 10.02 6.66
CA ARG A 38 16.17 10.09 5.56
C ARG A 38 17.60 10.43 6.02
N LYS A 39 17.74 11.10 7.16
CA LYS A 39 19.02 11.55 7.73
C LYS A 39 19.65 10.52 8.67
N ASP A 40 18.88 9.55 9.13
CA ASP A 40 19.32 8.55 10.10
C ASP A 40 20.05 7.39 9.41
N LYS A 41 21.32 7.18 9.77
CA LYS A 41 22.21 6.17 9.16
C LYS A 41 22.13 4.80 9.85
N GLY A 42 21.02 4.48 10.51
CA GLY A 42 20.81 3.19 11.19
C GLY A 42 20.44 2.06 10.22
N CYS A 43 20.93 0.83 10.46
CA CYS A 43 20.60 -0.35 9.65
C CYS A 43 19.09 -0.67 9.68
N PHE A 44 18.46 -0.62 10.86
CA PHE A 44 17.00 -0.79 11.01
C PHE A 44 16.19 0.24 10.23
N ASN A 45 16.74 1.45 10.14
CA ASN A 45 16.10 2.54 9.45
C ASN A 45 16.08 2.31 7.92
N PHE A 46 17.15 1.73 7.39
CA PHE A 46 17.24 1.32 5.99
C PHE A 46 16.17 0.28 5.63
N LEU A 47 15.95 -0.71 6.48
CA LEU A 47 14.88 -1.70 6.31
C LEU A 47 13.48 -1.03 6.37
N SER A 48 13.29 -0.09 7.28
CA SER A 48 12.03 0.67 7.40
C SER A 48 11.74 1.51 6.16
N ILE A 49 12.77 2.15 5.59
CA ILE A 49 12.67 2.91 4.33
C ILE A 49 12.31 1.98 3.18
N ILE A 50 12.99 0.84 3.03
CA ILE A 50 12.68 -0.15 1.97
C ILE A 50 11.24 -0.64 2.10
N GLY A 51 10.80 -1.00 3.31
CA GLY A 51 9.42 -1.40 3.56
C GLY A 51 8.42 -0.31 3.18
N SER A 52 8.73 0.94 3.50
CA SER A 52 7.90 2.10 3.13
C SER A 52 7.77 2.26 1.61
N TRP A 53 8.87 2.08 0.87
CA TRP A 53 8.85 2.08 -0.60
C TRP A 53 7.96 0.97 -1.17
N VAL A 54 8.00 -0.24 -0.60
CA VAL A 54 7.12 -1.35 -1.00
C VAL A 54 5.65 -0.97 -0.83
N TYR A 55 5.26 -0.38 0.31
CA TYR A 55 3.88 0.08 0.53
C TYR A 55 3.45 1.14 -0.48
N ILE A 56 4.33 2.09 -0.83
CA ILE A 56 4.06 3.12 -1.85
C ILE A 56 3.85 2.46 -3.22
N CYS A 57 4.68 1.48 -3.60
CA CYS A 57 4.52 0.74 -4.85
C CYS A 57 3.21 -0.04 -4.91
N ILE A 58 2.82 -0.72 -3.82
CA ILE A 58 1.53 -1.42 -3.74
C ILE A 58 0.37 -0.44 -3.86
N TYR A 59 0.48 0.75 -3.26
CA TYR A 59 -0.53 1.79 -3.41
C TYR A 59 -0.67 2.27 -4.86
N LEU A 60 0.44 2.54 -5.54
CA LEU A 60 0.42 2.89 -6.97
C LEU A 60 -0.20 1.78 -7.82
N LEU A 61 0.12 0.52 -7.52
CA LEU A 61 -0.49 -0.64 -8.19
C LEU A 61 -2.00 -0.68 -7.93
N SER A 62 -2.42 -0.47 -6.69
CA SER A 62 -3.84 -0.46 -6.31
C SER A 62 -4.61 0.66 -7.01
N LEU A 63 -3.98 1.83 -7.14
CA LEU A 63 -4.55 2.99 -7.83
C LEU A 63 -4.62 2.74 -9.35
N TYR A 64 -3.61 2.08 -9.92
CA TYR A 64 -3.64 1.65 -11.32
C TYR A 64 -4.80 0.67 -11.58
N PHE A 65 -4.96 -0.37 -10.76
CA PHE A 65 -6.10 -1.29 -10.86
C PHE A 65 -7.44 -0.60 -10.58
N TYR A 66 -7.47 0.44 -9.75
CA TYR A 66 -8.69 1.22 -9.51
C TYR A 66 -9.13 2.01 -10.75
N PHE A 67 -8.19 2.61 -11.49
CA PHE A 67 -8.49 3.41 -12.69
C PHE A 67 -8.57 2.60 -14.00
N PHE A 68 -7.82 1.50 -14.12
CA PHE A 68 -7.69 0.71 -15.35
C PHE A 68 -8.20 -0.74 -15.20
N GLY A 69 -8.71 -1.12 -14.03
CA GLY A 69 -9.26 -2.46 -13.78
C GLY A 69 -10.75 -2.59 -14.07
N GLU A 70 -11.33 -1.66 -14.83
CA GLU A 70 -12.65 -1.77 -15.48
C GLU A 70 -12.60 -2.68 -16.72
#